data_AF-I2C9X8-F1
#
_entry.id   AF-I2C9X8-F1
#
_cell.length_a   1.000
_cell.length_b   1.000
_cell.length_c   1.000
_cell.angle_alpha   90.00
_cell.angle_beta   90.00
_cell.angle_gamma   90.00
#
_symmetry.space_group_name_H-M   'P 1'
#
loop_
_entity.id
_entity.type
_entity.pdbx_description
1 polymer ?
#
loop_
_entity_poly.entity_id
_entity_poly.type
_entity_poly.pdbx_seq_one_letter_code
_entity_poly.pdbx_strand_id
1 'polypeptide(L)'
;MAVNFTAFFFNLTLKQSAGDALMYNGDEKVIIVEGKSDKIKVREVLIEPAEIVCTNGTIGQTELEDLADRLFDRDVYILTDADDSGEKLRKQLKRELPEARHIYIDRTYRQVESCPGHHLASVLIRAGFDADTVFLKKNDLRW
;
A
#
# COMPACT_ATOMS: atom_id res chain seq x y z
N MET A 1 8.12 4.44 -51.09
CA MET A 1 7.79 3.59 -49.92
C MET A 1 7.02 4.45 -48.94
N ALA A 2 5.74 4.17 -48.73
CA ALA A 2 4.92 4.91 -47.76
C ALA A 2 5.18 4.32 -46.37
N VAL A 3 5.74 5.12 -45.46
CA VAL A 3 5.71 4.80 -44.03
C VAL A 3 4.23 4.83 -43.61
N ASN A 4 3.73 3.69 -43.15
CA ASN A 4 2.34 3.52 -42.77
C ASN A 4 2.06 4.41 -41.53
N PHE A 5 1.47 5.58 -41.78
CA PHE A 5 1.35 6.68 -40.80
C PHE A 5 0.58 6.25 -39.54
N THR A 6 -0.33 5.29 -39.68
CA THR A 6 -1.10 4.69 -38.58
C THR A 6 -0.20 3.90 -37.62
N ALA A 7 0.78 3.16 -38.13
CA ALA A 7 1.74 2.43 -37.30
C ALA A 7 2.76 3.37 -36.64
N PHE A 8 3.09 4.48 -37.30
CA PHE A 8 4.00 5.50 -36.77
C PHE A 8 3.37 6.27 -35.61
N PHE A 9 2.10 6.68 -35.73
CA PHE A 9 1.36 7.30 -34.63
C PHE A 9 1.11 6.34 -33.48
N PHE A 10 0.80 5.07 -33.75
CA PHE A 10 0.64 4.06 -32.69
C PHE A 10 1.95 3.82 -31.91
N ASN A 11 3.09 3.75 -32.61
CA ASN A 11 4.41 3.64 -31.96
C ASN A 11 4.82 4.91 -31.20
N LEU A 12 4.38 6.09 -31.64
CA LEU A 12 4.68 7.36 -30.97
C LEU A 12 3.87 7.50 -29.67
N THR A 13 2.58 7.14 -29.68
CA THR A 13 1.77 7.07 -28.46
C THR A 13 2.32 6.04 -27.48
N LEU A 14 2.75 4.87 -27.98
CA LEU A 14 3.43 3.86 -27.14
C LEU A 14 4.78 4.34 -26.60
N LYS A 15 5.54 5.16 -27.34
CA LYS A 15 6.80 5.75 -26.85
C LYS A 15 6.57 6.87 -25.84
N GLN A 16 5.51 7.66 -26.01
CA GLN A 16 5.13 8.70 -25.05
C GLN A 16 4.56 8.07 -23.77
N SER A 17 3.78 7.00 -23.88
CA SER A 17 3.36 6.20 -22.73
C SER A 17 4.49 5.34 -22.15
N ALA A 18 5.49 4.92 -22.93
CA ALA A 18 6.66 4.18 -22.44
C ALA A 18 7.65 5.07 -21.69
N GLY A 19 7.68 6.39 -21.96
CA GLY A 19 8.46 7.33 -21.15
C GLY A 19 7.99 7.39 -19.70
N ASP A 20 6.67 7.31 -19.48
CA ASP A 20 6.06 7.30 -18.16
C ASP A 20 5.92 5.86 -17.60
N ALA A 21 5.67 4.86 -18.45
CA ALA A 21 5.52 3.46 -18.04
C ALA A 21 6.85 2.71 -17.79
N LEU A 22 8.00 3.24 -18.24
CA LEU A 22 9.32 2.72 -17.86
C LEU A 22 9.82 3.28 -16.52
N MET A 23 9.06 4.17 -15.88
CA MET A 23 9.34 4.68 -14.54
C MET A 23 8.37 4.13 -13.49
N TYR A 24 7.32 3.39 -13.87
CA TYR A 24 6.44 2.76 -12.89
C TYR A 24 7.10 1.48 -12.35
N ASN A 25 8.04 1.67 -11.41
CA ASN A 25 8.48 0.59 -10.55
C ASN A 25 7.30 0.21 -9.67
N GLY A 26 6.63 -0.89 -10.00
CA GLY A 26 5.62 -1.51 -9.12
C GLY A 26 6.15 -1.91 -7.72
N ASP A 27 7.44 -1.64 -7.45
CA ASP A 27 8.13 -1.87 -6.19
C ASP A 27 8.40 -0.56 -5.40
N GLU A 28 7.93 0.61 -5.86
CA GLU A 28 8.14 1.88 -5.18
C GLU A 28 7.38 1.97 -3.85
N LYS A 29 6.13 1.49 -3.83
CA LYS A 29 5.28 1.58 -2.64
C LYS A 29 5.47 0.38 -1.71
N VAL A 30 5.67 0.68 -0.44
CA VAL A 30 5.85 -0.31 0.62
C VAL A 30 4.80 -0.06 1.70
N ILE A 31 4.05 -1.08 2.09
CA ILE A 31 3.12 -1.02 3.22
C ILE A 31 3.69 -1.84 4.37
N ILE A 32 3.91 -1.20 5.51
CA ILE A 32 4.28 -1.84 6.77
C ILE A 32 3.01 -2.15 7.56
N VAL A 33 2.84 -3.43 7.92
CA VAL A 33 1.74 -3.95 8.75
C VAL A 33 2.28 -4.69 9.96
N GLU A 34 1.45 -4.86 10.99
CA GLU A 34 1.85 -5.51 12.26
C GLU A 34 1.89 -7.04 12.13
N GLY A 35 0.84 -7.64 11.55
CA GLY A 35 0.64 -9.08 11.50
C GLY A 35 0.59 -9.70 10.10
N LYS A 36 0.74 -11.03 10.06
CA LYS A 36 0.65 -11.81 8.81
C LYS A 36 -0.77 -11.80 8.23
N SER A 37 -1.79 -11.83 9.09
CA SER A 37 -3.19 -11.72 8.66
C SER A 37 -3.47 -10.40 7.97
N ASP A 38 -2.93 -9.30 8.50
CA ASP A 38 -3.06 -7.97 7.90
C ASP A 38 -2.43 -7.95 6.51
N LYS A 39 -1.23 -8.55 6.37
CA LYS A 39 -0.56 -8.68 5.09
C LYS A 39 -1.40 -9.42 4.05
N ILE A 40 -1.99 -10.55 4.45
CA ILE A 40 -2.85 -11.34 3.55
C ILE A 40 -4.05 -10.49 3.10
N LYS A 41 -4.71 -9.84 4.05
CA LYS A 41 -5.90 -9.05 3.77
C LYS A 41 -5.65 -7.82 2.93
N VAL A 42 -4.55 -7.10 3.18
CA VAL A 42 -4.11 -5.96 2.36
C VAL A 42 -3.79 -6.45 0.94
N ARG A 43 -3.13 -7.60 0.80
CA ARG A 43 -2.83 -8.18 -0.51
C ARG A 43 -4.09 -8.58 -1.30
N GLU A 44 -5.14 -9.06 -0.62
CA GLU A 44 -6.42 -9.37 -1.27
C GLU A 44 -7.12 -8.13 -1.84
N VAL A 45 -6.93 -6.98 -1.20
CA VAL A 45 -7.60 -5.73 -1.58
C VAL A 45 -6.81 -4.94 -2.63
N LEU A 46 -5.48 -5.02 -2.65
CA LEU A 46 -4.65 -4.30 -3.61
C LEU A 46 -4.70 -4.91 -5.02
N ILE A 47 -4.77 -4.03 -6.03
CA ILE A 47 -4.63 -4.42 -7.44
C ILE A 47 -3.19 -4.14 -7.93
N GLU A 48 -2.63 -3.00 -7.54
CA GLU A 48 -1.26 -2.67 -7.94
C GLU A 48 -0.22 -3.49 -7.16
N PRO A 49 0.94 -3.77 -7.76
CA PRO A 49 2.06 -4.32 -7.02
C PRO A 49 2.49 -3.35 -5.91
N ALA A 50 2.70 -3.90 -4.71
CA ALA A 50 3.28 -3.21 -3.58
C ALA A 50 3.98 -4.23 -2.68
N GLU A 51 5.13 -3.85 -2.11
CA GLU A 51 5.77 -4.65 -1.08
C GLU A 51 4.97 -4.52 0.22
N ILE A 52 4.65 -5.65 0.86
CA ILE A 52 3.99 -5.64 2.16
C ILE A 52 4.92 -6.29 3.18
N VAL A 53 5.46 -5.46 4.08
CA VAL A 53 6.37 -5.84 5.16
C VAL A 53 5.57 -6.06 6.42
N CYS A 54 5.79 -7.18 7.11
CA CYS A 54 5.14 -7.52 8.36
C CYS A 54 6.18 -7.47 9.48
N THR A 55 5.90 -6.71 10.55
CA THR A 55 6.81 -6.60 11.71
C THR A 55 6.67 -7.78 12.68
N ASN A 56 5.62 -8.61 12.54
CA ASN A 56 5.28 -9.71 13.45
C ASN A 56 5.09 -9.24 14.90
N GLY A 57 4.39 -8.11 15.08
CA GLY A 57 4.21 -7.43 16.37
C GLY A 57 5.23 -6.31 16.55
N THR A 58 5.94 -6.31 17.69
CA THR A 58 6.98 -5.34 17.98
C THR A 58 8.26 -5.63 17.21
N ILE A 59 8.88 -4.58 16.66
CA ILE A 59 10.18 -4.65 16.00
C ILE A 59 11.30 -4.20 16.95
N GLY A 60 12.44 -4.89 16.94
CA GLY A 60 13.64 -4.47 17.68
C GLY A 60 14.24 -3.19 17.09
N GLN A 61 15.03 -2.45 17.86
CA GLN A 61 15.67 -1.22 17.35
C GLN A 61 16.58 -1.49 16.15
N THR A 62 17.47 -2.49 16.25
CA THR A 62 18.38 -2.85 15.14
C THR A 62 17.63 -3.31 13.89
N GLU A 63 16.58 -4.12 14.05
CA GLU A 63 15.76 -4.56 12.91
C GLU A 63 15.02 -3.40 12.25
N LEU A 64 14.63 -2.39 13.04
CA LEU A 64 13.97 -1.21 12.54
C LEU A 64 14.95 -0.25 11.83
N GLU A 65 16.17 -0.13 12.32
CA GLU A 65 17.27 0.59 11.64
C GLU A 65 17.59 -0.07 10.29
N ASP A 66 17.77 -1.39 10.27
CA ASP A 66 17.98 -2.15 9.03
C ASP A 66 16.80 -2.01 8.04
N LEU A 67 15.57 -1.99 8.59
CA LEU A 67 14.37 -1.76 7.79
C LEU A 67 14.34 -0.34 7.22
N ALA A 68 14.74 0.67 8.00
CA ALA A 68 14.78 2.06 7.55
C ALA A 68 15.80 2.25 6.43
N ASP A 69 17.00 1.71 6.57
CA ASP A 69 18.04 1.75 5.54
C ASP A 69 17.57 1.10 4.22
N ARG A 70 16.87 -0.04 4.33
CA ARG A 70 16.32 -0.76 3.16
C ARG A 70 15.21 0.03 2.45
N LEU A 71 14.53 0.93 3.15
CA LEU A 71 13.36 1.65 2.66
C LEU A 71 13.61 3.15 2.40
N PHE A 72 14.85 3.62 2.54
CA PHE A 72 15.21 5.05 2.52
C PHE A 72 14.69 5.84 1.30
N ASP A 73 14.66 5.21 0.12
CA ASP A 73 14.29 5.85 -1.15
C ASP A 73 12.96 5.29 -1.72
N ARG A 74 12.09 4.80 -0.83
CA ARG A 74 10.81 4.19 -1.18
C ARG A 74 9.62 4.95 -0.60
N ASP A 75 8.48 4.81 -1.25
CA ASP A 75 7.22 5.35 -0.75
C ASP A 75 6.65 4.45 0.35
N VAL A 76 7.00 4.75 1.60
CA VAL A 76 6.61 3.94 2.76
C VAL A 76 5.27 4.38 3.32
N TYR A 77 4.40 3.41 3.58
CA TYR A 77 3.09 3.58 4.20
C TYR A 77 2.97 2.70 5.45
N ILE A 78 2.43 3.24 6.52
CA ILE A 78 2.26 2.54 7.81
C ILE A 78 0.78 2.30 8.07
N LEU A 79 0.39 1.03 8.09
CA LEU A 79 -0.96 0.55 8.37
C LEU A 79 -0.91 -0.42 9.55
N THR A 80 -0.88 0.14 10.77
CA THR A 80 -0.92 -0.62 12.02
C THR A 80 -2.33 -0.68 12.61
N ASP A 81 -2.54 -1.62 13.51
CA ASP A 81 -3.76 -1.75 14.28
C ASP A 81 -4.09 -0.47 15.07
N ALA A 82 -5.39 -0.22 15.24
CA ALA A 82 -5.94 0.86 16.04
C ALA A 82 -6.14 0.43 17.50
N ASP A 83 -5.12 -0.19 18.08
CA ASP A 83 -5.05 -0.58 19.49
C ASP A 83 -3.75 -0.08 20.16
N ASP A 84 -3.56 -0.41 21.44
CA ASP A 84 -2.41 0.06 22.21
C ASP A 84 -1.07 -0.51 21.70
N SER A 85 -1.06 -1.70 21.10
CA SER A 85 0.14 -2.31 20.50
C SER A 85 0.49 -1.58 19.21
N GLY A 86 -0.48 -1.44 18.31
CA GLY A 86 -0.33 -0.77 17.03
C GLY A 86 0.06 0.71 17.17
N GLU A 87 -0.40 1.40 18.22
CA GLU A 87 0.00 2.78 18.51
C GLU A 87 1.45 2.87 19.06
N LYS A 88 1.90 1.88 19.86
CA LYS A 88 3.31 1.81 20.28
C LYS A 88 4.23 1.57 19.09
N LEU A 89 3.88 0.63 18.22
CA LEU A 89 4.61 0.34 16.99
C LEU A 89 4.65 1.58 16.09
N ARG A 90 3.51 2.25 15.91
CA ARG A 90 3.41 3.48 15.11
C ARG A 90 4.33 4.59 15.63
N LYS A 91 4.47 4.74 16.95
CA LYS A 91 5.40 5.71 17.55
C LYS A 91 6.86 5.35 17.30
N GLN A 92 7.21 4.07 17.31
CA GLN A 92 8.56 3.62 16.96
C GLN A 92 8.85 3.90 15.50
N LEU A 93 7.96 3.47 14.59
CA LEU A 93 8.10 3.69 13.15
C LEU A 93 8.20 5.18 12.81
N LYS A 94 7.42 6.05 13.46
CA LYS A 94 7.48 7.51 13.22
C LYS A 94 8.85 8.12 13.56
N ARG A 95 9.60 7.54 14.51
CA ARG A 95 10.94 8.03 14.87
C ARG A 95 11.97 7.64 13.84
N GLU A 96 11.94 6.40 13.37
CA GLU A 96 12.95 5.86 12.44
C GLU A 96 12.61 6.11 10.97
N LEU A 97 11.32 6.26 10.64
CA LEU A 97 10.79 6.51 9.30
C LEU A 97 9.90 7.75 9.30
N PRO A 98 10.46 8.96 9.51
CA PRO A 98 9.69 10.20 9.62
C PRO A 98 8.95 10.57 8.33
N GLU A 99 9.46 10.15 7.18
CA GLU A 99 8.87 10.40 5.85
C GLU A 99 7.70 9.43 5.52
N ALA A 100 7.51 8.37 6.31
CA ALA A 100 6.47 7.39 6.04
C ALA A 100 5.06 7.99 6.19
N ARG A 101 4.15 7.60 5.29
CA ARG A 101 2.76 8.05 5.27
C ARG A 101 1.89 7.14 6.15
N HIS A 102 1.19 7.74 7.12
CA HIS A 102 0.39 6.97 8.07
C HIS A 102 -1.04 6.77 7.56
N ILE A 103 -1.45 5.52 7.39
CA ILE A 103 -2.82 5.10 7.07
C ILE A 103 -3.50 4.61 8.35
N TYR A 104 -4.77 4.95 8.50
CA TYR A 104 -5.59 4.61 9.66
C TYR A 104 -6.88 3.94 9.24
N ILE A 105 -7.19 2.81 9.87
CA ILE A 105 -8.53 2.22 9.84
C ILE A 105 -9.43 2.89 10.89
N ASP A 106 -10.74 2.68 10.79
CA ASP A 106 -11.64 3.12 11.86
C ASP A 106 -11.33 2.36 13.14
N ARG A 107 -11.13 3.10 14.24
CA ARG A 107 -10.81 2.54 15.57
C ARG A 107 -11.84 1.53 16.08
N THR A 108 -13.06 1.56 15.58
CA THR A 108 -14.12 0.59 15.94
C THR A 108 -13.77 -0.84 15.53
N TYR A 109 -12.98 -1.02 14.45
CA TYR A 109 -12.55 -2.34 14.01
C TYR A 109 -11.35 -2.88 14.78
N ARG A 110 -10.60 -2.01 15.48
CA ARG A 110 -9.38 -2.29 16.26
C ARG A 110 -8.23 -2.88 15.44
N GLN A 111 -8.44 -3.97 14.71
CA GLN A 111 -7.41 -4.67 13.94
C GLN A 111 -7.66 -4.57 12.43
N VAL A 112 -6.58 -4.52 11.65
CA VAL A 112 -6.65 -4.50 10.19
C VAL A 112 -7.28 -5.80 9.66
N GLU A 113 -6.89 -6.95 10.20
CA GLU A 113 -7.50 -8.25 9.87
C GLU A 113 -9.02 -8.35 10.12
N SER A 114 -9.59 -7.50 11.00
CA SER A 114 -11.03 -7.47 11.30
C SER A 114 -11.81 -6.41 10.51
N CYS A 115 -11.13 -5.43 9.95
CA CYS A 115 -11.73 -4.32 9.18
C CYS A 115 -12.49 -4.78 7.91
N PRO A 116 -13.76 -4.43 7.66
CA PRO A 116 -14.45 -4.79 6.43
C PRO A 116 -13.66 -4.39 5.17
N GLY A 117 -13.64 -5.26 4.16
CA GLY A 117 -12.85 -5.04 2.94
C GLY A 117 -13.17 -3.72 2.23
N HIS A 118 -14.43 -3.29 2.24
CA HIS A 118 -14.85 -1.99 1.69
C HIS A 118 -14.20 -0.79 2.39
N HIS A 119 -14.04 -0.87 3.72
CA HIS A 119 -13.37 0.17 4.49
C HIS A 119 -11.87 0.15 4.20
N LEU A 120 -11.26 -1.04 4.16
CA LEU A 120 -9.84 -1.18 3.84
C LEU A 120 -9.52 -0.65 2.43
N ALA A 121 -10.34 -0.99 1.43
CA ALA A 121 -10.21 -0.48 0.07
C ALA A 121 -10.32 1.05 0.02
N SER A 122 -11.30 1.61 0.74
CA SER A 122 -11.50 3.06 0.81
C SER A 122 -10.28 3.79 1.41
N VAL A 123 -9.69 3.29 2.50
CA VAL A 123 -8.51 3.94 3.11
C VAL A 123 -7.26 3.81 2.24
N LEU A 124 -7.09 2.68 1.55
CA LEU A 124 -5.98 2.47 0.61
C LEU A 124 -6.11 3.40 -0.61
N ILE A 125 -7.30 3.51 -1.21
CA ILE A 125 -7.54 4.44 -2.34
C ILE A 125 -7.28 5.88 -1.93
N ARG A 126 -7.73 6.28 -0.73
CA ARG A 126 -7.45 7.63 -0.20
C ARG A 126 -5.96 7.89 0.03
N ALA A 127 -5.18 6.85 0.28
CA ALA A 127 -3.73 6.95 0.39
C ALA A 127 -3.03 7.00 -0.97
N GLY A 128 -3.74 6.77 -2.08
CA GLY A 128 -3.21 6.76 -3.43
C GLY A 128 -2.85 5.35 -3.93
N PHE A 129 -3.50 4.32 -3.38
CA PHE A 129 -3.36 2.95 -3.88
C PHE A 129 -4.50 2.54 -4.81
N ASP A 130 -4.21 1.67 -5.77
CA ASP A 130 -5.22 0.98 -6.56
C ASP A 130 -5.74 -0.25 -5.79
N ALA A 131 -7.02 -0.23 -5.44
CA ALA A 131 -7.70 -1.31 -4.73
C ALA A 131 -8.90 -1.86 -5.51
N ASP A 132 -9.22 -3.14 -5.31
CA ASP A 132 -10.30 -3.80 -6.04
C ASP A 132 -11.68 -3.22 -5.70
N THR A 133 -12.33 -2.69 -6.73
CA THR A 133 -13.67 -2.12 -6.68
C THR A 133 -14.75 -3.11 -6.26
N VAL A 134 -14.49 -4.43 -6.35
CA VAL A 134 -15.36 -5.48 -5.78
C VAL A 134 -15.57 -5.23 -4.29
N PHE A 135 -14.54 -4.77 -3.57
CA PHE A 135 -14.67 -4.43 -2.16
C PHE A 135 -15.44 -3.14 -1.93
N LEU A 136 -15.47 -2.18 -2.87
CA LEU A 136 -16.21 -0.92 -2.69
C LEU A 136 -17.73 -1.08 -2.75
N LYS A 137 -18.22 -2.20 -3.28
CA LYS A 137 -19.64 -2.55 -3.21
C LYS A 137 -19.96 -2.86 -1.76
N LYS A 138 -20.44 -1.85 -1.02
CA LYS A 138 -21.09 -2.05 0.27
C LYS A 138 -22.18 -3.08 0.02
N ASN A 139 -22.01 -4.28 0.57
CA ASN A 139 -22.98 -5.35 0.41
C ASN A 139 -24.34 -4.75 0.76
N ASP A 140 -25.22 -4.76 -0.24
CA ASP A 140 -26.55 -4.19 -0.15
C ASP A 140 -27.20 -4.76 1.11
N LEU A 141 -27.76 -3.85 1.91
CA LEU A 141 -28.43 -4.12 3.16
C LEU A 141 -29.32 -5.37 3.00
N ARG A 142 -29.03 -6.43 3.76
CA ARG A 142 -30.01 -7.47 4.04
C ARG A 142 -30.14 -7.64 5.55
N TRP A 143 -31.15 -6.93 6.05
CA TRP A 143 -31.98 -7.12 7.24
C TRP A 143 -31.27 -7.48 8.55
#